data_AF-A0A640KA63-F1
#
_entry.id   AF-A0A640KA63-F1
#
_cell.length_a   1.000
_cell.length_b   1.000
_cell.length_c   1.000
_cell.angle_alpha   90.00
_cell.angle_beta   90.00
_cell.angle_gamma   90.00
#
_symmetry.space_group_name_H-M   'P 1'
#
loop_
_entity.id
_entity.type
_entity.pdbx_description
1 polymer ?
#
loop_
_entity_poly.entity_id
_entity_poly.type
_entity_poly.pdbx_seq_one_letter_code
_entity_poly.pdbx_strand_id
1 'polypeptide(L)'
;MYRERLIAFYSSYNPACLESVDEILEIFEGREEELFTVLAEKYGVRRPLDDTGSKSSALVRCGEPAYCRRSSSALESDKLKDLRKSAPCDVCGCLREALRAKTEEVTQLMLKIRTIEGRVKKTDTVHTTVCAPEPSRGSNLELTCENGGLSEKLKSCENENANLNSRNRELRKICVVLEAENEALRRQKKMDEDTLDHLRERIREHEERERQLLESVAVRSLEAGSPLHENEFEEIIRQSQRHIEAFYEKKMCGMQAEMDQFYTHASACIQEKDTIIELLKKERM
;
A
#
# COMPACT_ATOMS: atom_id res chain seq x y z
N MET A 1 -31.53 -30.46 -0.09
CA MET A 1 -31.33 -29.95 1.28
C MET A 1 -30.60 -28.60 1.29
N TYR A 2 -29.41 -28.46 0.71
CA TYR A 2 -28.64 -27.19 0.77
C TYR A 2 -29.22 -26.04 -0.07
N ARG A 3 -29.85 -26.35 -1.21
CA ARG A 3 -30.49 -25.34 -2.08
C ARG A 3 -31.58 -24.53 -1.39
N GLU A 4 -32.51 -25.21 -0.72
CA GLU A 4 -33.62 -24.58 0.00
C GLU A 4 -33.12 -23.71 1.16
N ARG A 5 -32.07 -24.17 1.86
CA ARG A 5 -31.42 -23.41 2.94
C ARG A 5 -30.76 -22.13 2.44
N LEU A 6 -30.15 -22.18 1.26
CA LEU A 6 -29.48 -21.03 0.63
C LEU A 6 -30.50 -20.01 0.12
N ILE A 7 -31.62 -20.48 -0.46
CA ILE A 7 -32.74 -19.62 -0.89
C ILE A 7 -33.36 -18.90 0.30
N ALA A 8 -33.61 -19.61 1.41
CA ALA A 8 -34.16 -19.01 2.62
C ALA A 8 -33.24 -17.91 3.18
N PHE A 9 -31.93 -18.14 3.15
CA PHE A 9 -30.92 -17.17 3.58
C PHE A 9 -30.88 -15.93 2.66
N TYR A 10 -30.78 -16.11 1.35
CA TYR A 10 -30.75 -14.98 0.43
C TYR A 10 -32.07 -14.22 0.39
N SER A 11 -33.21 -14.88 0.57
CA SER A 11 -34.50 -14.20 0.65
C SER A 11 -34.59 -13.19 1.80
N SER A 12 -33.89 -13.42 2.93
CA SER A 12 -33.92 -12.50 4.07
C SER A 12 -32.85 -11.42 4.02
N TYR A 13 -31.69 -11.70 3.42
CA TYR A 13 -30.54 -10.79 3.42
C TYR A 13 -30.30 -10.08 2.07
N ASN A 14 -30.50 -10.77 0.95
CA ASN A 14 -30.30 -10.21 -0.39
C ASN A 14 -31.06 -10.99 -1.49
N PRO A 15 -32.30 -10.61 -1.82
CA PRO A 15 -33.13 -11.33 -2.78
C PRO A 15 -32.62 -11.23 -4.22
N ALA A 16 -31.75 -10.27 -4.54
CA ALA A 16 -31.16 -10.13 -5.87
C ALA A 16 -30.18 -11.26 -6.23
N CYS A 17 -29.66 -11.99 -5.23
CA CYS A 17 -28.77 -13.13 -5.46
C CYS A 17 -29.51 -14.48 -5.58
N LEU A 18 -30.86 -14.48 -5.66
CA LEU A 18 -31.64 -15.71 -5.78
C LEU A 18 -31.48 -16.38 -7.16
N GLU A 19 -31.25 -15.60 -8.21
CA GLU A 19 -31.04 -16.11 -9.58
C GLU A 19 -29.71 -16.87 -9.72
N SER A 20 -28.69 -16.49 -8.95
CA SER A 20 -27.36 -17.12 -8.98
C SER A 20 -27.18 -18.26 -7.97
N VAL A 21 -28.24 -18.68 -7.27
CA VAL A 21 -28.20 -19.77 -6.27
C VAL A 21 -27.72 -21.08 -6.89
N ASP A 22 -28.18 -21.40 -8.10
CA ASP A 22 -27.84 -22.66 -8.76
C ASP A 22 -26.37 -22.69 -9.19
N GLU A 23 -25.84 -21.58 -9.71
CA GLU A 23 -24.43 -21.44 -10.08
C GLU A 23 -23.51 -21.50 -8.84
N ILE A 24 -23.91 -20.87 -7.73
CA ILE A 24 -23.14 -20.90 -6.48
C ILE A 24 -23.11 -22.32 -5.90
N LEU A 25 -24.19 -23.08 -6.00
CA LEU A 25 -24.20 -24.47 -5.52
C LEU A 25 -23.33 -25.40 -6.37
N GLU A 26 -23.26 -25.17 -7.68
CA GLU A 26 -22.38 -25.93 -8.58
C GLU A 26 -20.90 -25.66 -8.28
N ILE A 27 -20.53 -24.40 -7.99
CA ILE A 27 -19.15 -24.03 -7.64
C ILE A 27 -18.71 -24.64 -6.29
N PHE A 28 -19.66 -24.78 -5.36
CA PHE A 28 -19.41 -25.25 -3.99
C PHE A 28 -19.89 -26.68 -3.73
N GLU A 29 -20.12 -27.48 -4.79
CA GLU A 29 -20.48 -28.90 -4.65
C GLU A 29 -19.39 -29.66 -3.89
N GLY A 30 -19.75 -30.26 -2.76
CA GLY A 30 -18.84 -30.93 -1.82
C GLY A 30 -18.15 -30.02 -0.79
N ARG A 31 -18.40 -28.69 -0.81
CA ARG A 31 -17.91 -27.69 0.17
C ARG A 31 -19.03 -26.76 0.65
N GLU A 32 -20.24 -27.27 0.73
CA GLU A 32 -21.44 -26.50 1.06
C GLU A 32 -21.39 -25.94 2.49
N GLU A 33 -20.73 -26.64 3.42
CA GLU A 33 -20.58 -26.18 4.81
C GLU A 33 -19.63 -24.97 4.94
N GLU A 34 -18.62 -24.88 4.07
CA GLU A 34 -17.72 -23.72 3.99
C GLU A 34 -18.47 -22.50 3.43
N LEU A 35 -19.33 -22.71 2.42
CA LEU A 35 -20.19 -21.66 1.87
C LEU A 35 -21.04 -20.99 2.95
N PHE A 36 -21.72 -21.78 3.80
CA PHE A 36 -22.52 -21.21 4.89
C PHE A 36 -21.67 -20.53 5.98
N THR A 37 -20.43 -20.98 6.18
CA THR A 37 -19.50 -20.33 7.11
C THR A 37 -19.10 -18.94 6.61
N VAL A 38 -18.74 -18.83 5.33
CA VAL A 38 -18.38 -17.55 4.69
C VAL A 38 -19.57 -16.61 4.65
N LEU A 39 -20.78 -17.12 4.38
CA LEU A 39 -22.01 -16.32 4.40
C LEU A 39 -22.35 -15.84 5.82
N ALA A 40 -22.17 -16.69 6.83
CA ALA A 40 -22.35 -16.32 8.23
C ALA A 40 -21.40 -15.19 8.65
N GLU A 41 -20.12 -15.26 8.25
CA GLU A 41 -19.16 -14.18 8.49
C GLU A 41 -19.51 -12.89 7.74
N LYS A 42 -19.88 -13.00 6.46
CA LYS A 42 -20.19 -11.85 5.60
C LYS A 42 -21.43 -11.08 6.07
N TYR A 43 -22.44 -11.76 6.58
CA TYR A 43 -23.68 -11.15 7.06
C TYR A 43 -23.77 -11.06 8.59
N GLY A 44 -22.68 -11.38 9.30
CA GLY A 44 -22.60 -11.28 10.77
C GLY A 44 -23.56 -12.23 11.52
N VAL A 45 -24.03 -13.29 10.86
CA VAL A 45 -24.98 -14.25 11.43
C VAL A 45 -24.18 -15.28 12.22
N ARG A 46 -24.35 -15.30 13.55
CA ARG A 46 -23.76 -16.34 14.40
C ARG A 46 -24.38 -17.70 14.02
N ARG A 47 -23.57 -18.60 13.45
CA ARG A 47 -23.91 -19.93 12.90
C ARG A 47 -24.87 -20.77 13.79
N PRO A 48 -25.40 -21.90 13.26
CA PRO A 48 -26.26 -22.03 12.10
C PRO A 48 -27.63 -22.58 12.55
N LEU A 49 -28.70 -22.20 11.86
CA LEU A 49 -30.05 -22.67 12.14
C LEU A 49 -30.15 -24.18 11.89
N ASP A 50 -30.13 -24.95 12.98
CA ASP A 50 -30.79 -26.24 13.06
C ASP A 50 -32.28 -25.98 13.37
N ASP A 51 -33.09 -26.77 12.67
CA ASP A 51 -34.53 -26.67 12.51
C ASP A 51 -35.30 -26.79 13.83
N THR A 52 -36.30 -25.92 14.04
CA THR A 52 -37.67 -26.23 14.50
C THR A 52 -38.39 -24.97 14.97
N GLY A 53 -39.57 -24.74 14.40
CA GLY A 53 -40.26 -23.44 14.45
C GLY A 53 -40.73 -22.97 15.82
N SER A 54 -40.79 -21.64 15.97
CA SER A 54 -41.83 -20.97 16.76
C SER A 54 -41.92 -19.49 16.40
N LYS A 55 -43.15 -19.03 16.24
CA LYS A 55 -43.52 -17.65 15.89
C LYS A 55 -43.15 -16.69 17.02
N SER A 56 -42.55 -15.54 16.72
CA SER A 56 -42.94 -14.27 17.35
C SER A 56 -42.53 -13.08 16.49
N SER A 57 -43.56 -12.41 15.98
CA SER A 57 -43.56 -10.96 15.74
C SER A 57 -43.08 -10.24 17.00
N ALA A 58 -42.11 -9.34 16.86
CA ALA A 58 -42.02 -8.10 17.62
C ALA A 58 -41.03 -7.15 16.93
N LEU A 59 -41.55 -5.96 16.61
CA LEU A 59 -40.82 -4.72 16.36
C LEU A 59 -39.54 -4.62 17.21
N VAL A 60 -38.44 -4.11 16.64
CA VAL A 60 -37.82 -2.81 17.00
C VAL A 60 -36.64 -2.53 16.06
N ARG A 61 -36.84 -1.46 15.27
CA ARG A 61 -35.99 -0.28 15.05
C ARG A 61 -34.48 -0.47 14.81
N CYS A 62 -34.06 0.18 13.74
CA CYS A 62 -32.69 0.62 13.42
C CYS A 62 -31.88 1.03 14.65
N GLY A 63 -30.70 0.44 14.77
CA GLY A 63 -29.62 0.84 15.66
C GLY A 63 -28.30 0.62 14.92
N GLU A 64 -27.60 1.71 14.68
CA GLU A 64 -26.30 1.80 14.02
C GLU A 64 -25.24 0.84 14.61
N PRO A 65 -24.25 0.39 13.84
CA PRO A 65 -23.14 -0.40 14.36
C PRO A 65 -22.30 0.41 15.36
N ALA A 66 -22.08 -0.22 16.51
CA ALA A 66 -21.32 0.28 17.65
C ALA A 66 -19.81 0.41 17.34
N TYR A 67 -19.42 1.54 16.75
CA TYR A 67 -18.11 2.16 16.93
C TYR A 67 -18.36 3.66 17.15
N CYS A 68 -18.73 4.04 18.39
CA CYS A 68 -18.64 5.42 18.87
C CYS A 68 -19.11 5.45 20.32
N ARG A 69 -18.25 5.06 21.26
CA ARG A 69 -18.40 5.49 22.66
C ARG A 69 -17.09 5.47 23.43
N ARG A 70 -16.38 6.60 23.35
CA ARG A 70 -15.62 7.30 24.39
C ARG A 70 -15.02 8.55 23.71
N SER A 71 -15.22 9.79 24.11
CA SER A 71 -16.06 10.43 25.12
C SER A 71 -16.20 11.88 24.65
N SER A 72 -17.40 12.45 24.72
CA SER A 72 -17.58 13.90 24.62
C SER A 72 -17.15 14.54 25.94
N SER A 73 -16.18 15.43 25.89
CA SER A 73 -16.11 16.59 26.78
C SER A 73 -15.41 17.71 26.03
N ALA A 74 -16.22 18.55 25.39
CA ALA A 74 -15.80 19.86 24.93
C ALA A 74 -15.46 20.73 26.14
N LEU A 75 -14.19 21.09 26.31
CA LEU A 75 -13.74 22.30 26.98
C LEU A 75 -12.43 22.77 26.35
N GLU A 76 -12.39 24.07 26.04
CA GLU A 76 -11.21 24.92 25.87
C GLU A 76 -10.38 24.79 24.59
N SER A 77 -10.89 25.43 23.54
CA SER A 77 -10.09 26.13 22.55
C SER A 77 -9.32 27.29 23.20
N ASP A 78 -8.14 27.04 23.78
CA ASP A 78 -7.09 28.07 23.98
C ASP A 78 -5.71 27.56 24.45
N LYS A 79 -5.31 26.34 24.08
CA LYS A 79 -3.92 25.86 24.29
C LYS A 79 -3.37 25.10 23.09
N LEU A 80 -3.25 25.80 21.95
CA LEU A 80 -2.48 25.31 20.81
C LEU A 80 -1.32 26.26 20.48
N LYS A 81 -0.49 26.57 21.49
CA LYS A 81 0.84 27.17 21.29
C LYS A 81 1.97 26.51 22.09
N ASP A 82 1.70 25.51 22.94
CA ASP A 82 2.72 24.93 23.84
C ASP A 82 2.85 23.39 23.76
N LEU A 83 2.83 22.79 22.57
CA LEU A 83 3.32 21.41 22.36
C LEU A 83 4.45 21.33 21.32
N ARG A 84 5.43 22.23 21.45
CA ARG A 84 6.78 22.04 20.87
C ARG A 84 7.79 21.47 21.88
N LYS A 85 7.30 20.86 22.98
CA LYS A 85 8.11 20.23 24.02
C LYS A 85 7.38 19.03 24.62
N SER A 86 7.27 17.94 23.86
CA SER A 86 7.10 16.61 24.44
C SER A 86 8.22 15.71 23.91
N ALA A 87 8.79 14.94 24.82
CA ALA A 87 10.07 14.27 24.74
C ALA A 87 10.36 13.54 23.41
N PRO A 88 11.64 13.49 22.97
CA PRO A 88 12.05 12.61 21.89
C PRO A 88 11.69 11.18 22.30
N CYS A 89 11.03 10.42 21.42
CA CYS A 89 10.61 9.07 21.75
C CYS A 89 11.80 8.25 22.27
N ASP A 90 11.65 7.61 23.44
CA ASP A 90 12.71 6.85 24.10
C ASP A 90 13.28 5.73 23.19
N VAL A 91 12.48 5.25 22.24
CA VAL A 91 12.89 4.30 21.21
C VAL A 91 13.99 4.86 20.29
N CYS A 92 13.96 6.17 19.98
CA CYS A 92 14.95 6.82 19.12
C CYS A 92 16.23 7.23 19.90
N GLY A 93 16.13 7.43 21.22
CA GLY A 93 17.29 7.63 22.10
C GLY A 93 18.12 6.36 22.26
N CYS A 94 17.47 5.27 22.67
CA CYS A 94 18.14 3.98 22.88
C CYS A 94 18.77 3.42 21.61
N LEU A 95 18.14 3.60 20.44
CA LEU A 95 18.74 3.16 19.17
C LEU A 95 19.99 3.96 18.80
N ARG A 96 20.01 5.27 19.07
CA ARG A 96 21.18 6.13 18.82
C ARG A 96 22.32 5.83 19.79
N GLU A 97 22.02 5.55 21.04
CA GLU A 97 23.01 5.15 22.04
C GLU A 97 23.57 3.75 21.75
N ALA A 98 22.72 2.81 21.34
CA ALA A 98 23.17 1.49 20.89
C ALA A 98 24.03 1.57 19.63
N LEU A 99 23.67 2.41 18.66
CA LEU A 99 24.52 2.67 17.49
C LEU A 99 25.87 3.27 17.90
N ARG A 100 25.86 4.24 18.83
CA ARG A 100 27.07 4.90 19.32
C ARG A 100 27.99 3.93 20.07
N ALA A 101 27.42 3.06 20.91
CA ALA A 101 28.15 2.01 21.60
C ALA A 101 28.76 1.00 20.62
N LYS A 102 28.02 0.60 19.58
CA LYS A 102 28.53 -0.31 18.55
C LYS A 102 29.62 0.34 17.70
N THR A 103 29.51 1.64 17.39
CA THR A 103 30.61 2.34 16.72
C THR A 103 31.87 2.43 17.59
N GLU A 104 31.73 2.58 18.91
CA GLU A 104 32.86 2.63 19.84
C GLU A 104 33.53 1.25 20.02
N GLU A 105 32.74 0.17 20.04
CA GLU A 105 33.27 -1.20 20.00
C GLU A 105 34.09 -1.44 18.72
N VAL A 106 33.58 -0.97 17.56
CA VAL A 106 34.27 -1.12 16.28
C VAL A 106 35.57 -0.29 16.25
N THR A 107 35.58 0.93 16.77
CA THR A 107 36.82 1.73 16.86
C THR A 107 37.85 1.11 17.79
N GLN A 108 37.43 0.54 18.93
CA GLN A 108 38.33 -0.20 19.82
C GLN A 108 38.92 -1.45 19.17
N LEU A 109 38.12 -2.21 18.42
CA LEU A 109 38.61 -3.38 17.68
C LEU A 109 39.61 -2.98 16.59
N MET A 110 39.34 -1.88 15.87
CA MET A 110 40.28 -1.33 14.87
C MET A 110 41.62 -0.92 15.49
N LEU A 111 41.61 -0.32 16.69
CA LEU A 111 42.84 0.02 17.42
C LEU A 111 43.61 -1.23 17.89
N LYS A 112 42.90 -2.27 18.34
CA LYS A 112 43.51 -3.55 18.71
C LYS A 112 44.15 -4.24 17.51
N ILE A 113 43.48 -4.25 16.36
CA ILE A 113 44.04 -4.81 15.11
C ILE A 113 45.32 -4.07 14.72
N ARG A 114 45.32 -2.73 14.71
CA ARG A 114 46.55 -1.94 14.44
C ARG A 114 47.68 -2.24 15.43
N THR A 115 47.34 -2.50 16.69
CA THR A 115 48.33 -2.86 17.72
C THR A 115 48.92 -4.24 17.46
N ILE A 116 48.09 -5.20 17.06
CA ILE A 116 48.54 -6.56 16.69
C ILE A 116 49.40 -6.50 15.42
N GLU A 117 48.99 -5.76 14.39
CA GLU A 117 49.78 -5.53 13.17
C GLU A 117 51.15 -4.91 13.50
N GLY A 118 51.21 -3.98 14.45
CA GLY A 118 52.47 -3.41 14.94
C GLY A 118 53.34 -4.42 15.70
N ARG A 119 52.74 -5.39 16.40
CA ARG A 119 53.47 -6.49 17.06
C ARG A 119 53.96 -7.53 16.05
N VAL A 120 53.17 -7.85 15.04
CA VAL A 120 53.54 -8.75 13.92
C VAL A 120 54.72 -8.17 13.14
N LYS A 121 54.68 -6.88 12.80
CA LYS A 121 55.82 -6.19 12.15
C LYS A 121 57.08 -6.18 13.00
N LYS A 122 56.96 -6.11 14.33
CA LYS A 122 58.10 -6.20 15.26
C LYS A 122 58.66 -7.62 15.36
N THR A 123 57.81 -8.65 15.32
CA THR A 123 58.27 -10.05 15.29
C THR A 123 58.93 -10.40 13.96
N ASP A 124 58.46 -9.83 12.84
CA ASP A 124 59.10 -9.99 11.53
C ASP A 124 60.50 -9.36 11.50
N THR A 125 60.73 -8.24 12.20
CA THR A 125 62.08 -7.64 12.33
C THR A 125 63.03 -8.43 13.24
N VAL A 126 62.52 -9.31 14.11
CA VAL A 126 63.35 -10.16 15.00
C VAL A 126 63.71 -11.49 14.34
N HIS A 127 63.04 -11.88 13.25
CA HIS A 127 63.37 -13.07 12.46
C HIS A 127 64.43 -12.84 11.36
N THR A 128 64.97 -11.63 11.23
CA THR A 128 66.06 -11.33 10.27
C THR A 128 67.47 -11.49 10.86
N THR A 129 67.62 -11.83 12.15
CA THR A 129 68.95 -12.02 12.77
C THR A 129 68.99 -13.18 13.77
N VAL A 130 68.79 -14.42 13.32
CA VAL A 130 69.33 -15.61 14.01
C VAL A 130 69.72 -16.68 12.98
N CYS A 131 70.92 -17.23 13.16
CA CYS A 131 71.57 -18.25 12.36
C CYS A 131 70.79 -19.57 12.26
N ALA A 132 71.06 -20.28 11.16
CA ALA A 132 70.65 -21.65 10.84
C ALA A 132 70.91 -22.67 11.97
N PRO A 133 70.06 -23.71 12.04
CA PRO A 133 70.57 -25.05 12.33
C PRO A 133 70.03 -26.14 11.37
N GLU A 134 70.89 -27.15 11.23
CA GLU A 134 70.84 -28.40 10.47
C GLU A 134 69.49 -29.18 10.44
N PRO A 135 69.24 -30.00 9.39
CA PRO A 135 67.97 -30.69 9.18
C PRO A 135 67.92 -32.05 9.89
N SER A 136 66.98 -32.21 10.83
CA SER A 136 66.53 -33.52 11.30
C SER A 136 65.47 -34.08 10.33
N ARG A 137 65.79 -35.21 9.69
CA ARG A 137 65.10 -35.76 8.52
C ARG A 137 63.94 -36.74 8.84
N GLY A 138 63.47 -36.79 10.08
CA GLY A 138 62.43 -37.74 10.52
C GLY A 138 61.01 -37.17 10.63
N SER A 139 60.85 -35.86 10.85
CA SER A 139 59.58 -35.19 11.14
C SER A 139 58.99 -34.42 9.94
N ASN A 140 59.70 -34.36 8.83
CA ASN A 140 59.32 -33.56 7.66
C ASN A 140 58.14 -34.13 6.86
N LEU A 141 57.91 -35.45 6.86
CA LEU A 141 56.86 -36.07 6.03
C LEU A 141 55.45 -35.85 6.60
N GLU A 142 55.24 -35.99 7.91
CA GLU A 142 53.97 -35.66 8.57
C GLU A 142 53.64 -34.17 8.44
N LEU A 143 54.62 -33.30 8.71
CA LEU A 143 54.47 -31.85 8.55
C LEU A 143 54.12 -31.46 7.10
N THR A 144 54.66 -32.12 6.08
CA THR A 144 54.31 -31.84 4.68
C THR A 144 52.88 -32.27 4.33
N CYS A 145 52.39 -33.38 4.91
CA CYS A 145 51.02 -33.84 4.68
C CYS A 145 50.00 -32.95 5.39
N GLU A 146 50.28 -32.56 6.64
CA GLU A 146 49.45 -31.61 7.39
C GLU A 146 49.43 -30.22 6.75
N ASN A 147 50.58 -29.73 6.28
CA ASN A 147 50.66 -28.47 5.53
C ASN A 147 49.90 -28.54 4.20
N GLY A 148 49.91 -29.69 3.52
CA GLY A 148 49.09 -29.93 2.32
C GLY A 148 47.59 -29.84 2.62
N GLY A 149 47.12 -30.54 3.66
CA GLY A 149 45.71 -30.52 4.08
C GLY A 149 45.24 -29.15 4.58
N LEU A 150 46.10 -28.39 5.25
CA LEU A 150 45.82 -27.00 5.62
C LEU A 150 45.75 -26.08 4.39
N SER A 151 46.60 -26.29 3.38
CA SER A 151 46.56 -25.54 2.13
C SER A 151 45.27 -25.79 1.34
N GLU A 152 44.78 -27.04 1.30
CA GLU A 152 43.50 -27.38 0.66
C GLU A 152 42.31 -26.76 1.39
N LYS A 153 42.30 -26.81 2.72
CA LYS A 153 41.26 -26.14 3.53
C LYS A 153 41.28 -24.62 3.32
N LEU A 154 42.46 -24.01 3.24
CA LEU A 154 42.61 -22.59 2.95
C LEU A 154 42.00 -22.24 1.58
N LYS A 155 42.33 -23.00 0.53
CA LYS A 155 41.75 -22.82 -0.82
C LYS A 155 40.23 -23.00 -0.83
N SER A 156 39.70 -23.98 -0.09
CA SER A 156 38.25 -24.17 0.07
C SER A 156 37.58 -22.95 0.71
N CYS A 157 38.15 -22.44 1.81
CA CYS A 157 37.68 -21.23 2.47
C CYS A 157 37.77 -19.99 1.55
N GLU A 158 38.82 -19.86 0.75
CA GLU A 158 38.97 -18.76 -0.21
C GLU A 158 37.87 -18.81 -1.28
N ASN A 159 37.56 -19.99 -1.81
CA ASN A 159 36.49 -20.18 -2.79
C ASN A 159 35.10 -19.89 -2.20
N GLU A 160 34.83 -20.35 -0.99
CA GLU A 160 33.58 -20.03 -0.27
C GLU A 160 33.45 -18.53 -0.02
N ASN A 161 34.53 -17.87 0.40
CA ASN A 161 34.55 -16.43 0.61
C ASN A 161 34.32 -15.67 -0.71
N ALA A 162 34.91 -16.12 -1.82
CA ALA A 162 34.65 -15.55 -3.15
C ALA A 162 33.17 -15.69 -3.56
N ASN A 163 32.56 -16.86 -3.32
CA ASN A 163 31.14 -17.09 -3.56
C ASN A 163 30.25 -16.18 -2.68
N LEU A 164 30.53 -16.11 -1.38
CA LEU A 164 29.83 -15.22 -0.45
C LEU A 164 29.96 -13.75 -0.86
N ASN A 165 31.13 -13.32 -1.34
CA ASN A 165 31.33 -11.96 -1.84
C ASN A 165 30.51 -11.69 -3.11
N SER A 166 30.43 -12.65 -4.03
CA SER A 166 29.55 -12.55 -5.21
C SER A 166 28.08 -12.42 -4.80
N ARG A 167 27.61 -13.29 -3.89
CA ARG A 167 26.23 -13.26 -3.38
C ARG A 167 25.93 -11.97 -2.61
N ASN A 168 26.86 -11.47 -1.81
CA ASN A 168 26.73 -10.18 -1.12
C ASN A 168 26.63 -9.02 -2.11
N ARG A 169 27.38 -9.05 -3.22
CA ARG A 169 27.27 -8.05 -4.27
C ARG A 169 25.89 -8.07 -4.91
N GLU A 170 25.34 -9.26 -5.17
CA GLU A 170 24.01 -9.40 -5.75
C GLU A 170 22.91 -8.93 -4.79
N LEU A 171 22.97 -9.33 -3.52
CA LEU A 171 22.05 -8.85 -2.50
C LEU A 171 22.07 -7.32 -2.37
N ARG A 172 23.25 -6.69 -2.45
CA ARG A 172 23.36 -5.23 -2.45
C ARG A 172 22.64 -4.59 -3.63
N LYS A 173 22.72 -5.17 -4.83
CA LYS A 173 21.97 -4.66 -6.00
C LYS A 173 20.47 -4.76 -5.75
N ILE A 174 20.00 -5.91 -5.25
CA ILE A 174 18.58 -6.14 -4.94
C ILE A 174 18.10 -5.13 -3.90
N CYS A 175 18.88 -4.87 -2.83
CA CYS A 175 18.52 -3.87 -1.83
C CYS A 175 18.34 -2.47 -2.45
N VAL A 176 19.24 -2.05 -3.35
CA VAL A 176 19.12 -0.74 -4.01
C VAL A 176 17.85 -0.65 -4.87
N VAL A 177 17.51 -1.71 -5.59
CA VAL A 177 16.27 -1.77 -6.39
C VAL A 177 15.04 -1.69 -5.48
N LEU A 178 14.99 -2.50 -4.43
CA LEU A 178 13.89 -2.50 -3.47
C LEU A 178 13.76 -1.17 -2.73
N GLU A 179 14.87 -0.49 -2.42
CA GLU A 179 14.85 0.85 -1.85
C GLU A 179 14.23 1.86 -2.82
N ALA A 180 14.59 1.81 -4.09
CA ALA A 180 14.01 2.66 -5.13
C ALA A 180 12.52 2.39 -5.34
N GLU A 181 12.11 1.12 -5.38
CA GLU A 181 10.70 0.71 -5.50
C GLU A 181 9.87 1.17 -4.30
N ASN A 182 10.37 0.97 -3.07
CA ASN A 182 9.70 1.44 -1.86
C ASN A 182 9.52 2.96 -1.87
N GLU A 183 10.53 3.69 -2.34
CA GLU A 183 10.47 5.14 -2.43
C GLU A 183 9.48 5.60 -3.52
N ALA A 184 9.41 4.90 -4.66
CA ALA A 184 8.39 5.15 -5.68
C ALA A 184 6.97 4.89 -5.14
N LEU A 185 6.76 3.78 -4.42
CA LEU A 185 5.49 3.46 -3.79
C LEU A 185 5.09 4.49 -2.73
N ARG A 186 6.04 5.03 -1.96
CA ARG A 186 5.76 6.13 -1.01
C ARG A 186 5.29 7.40 -1.73
N ARG A 187 5.89 7.74 -2.87
CA ARG A 187 5.44 8.88 -3.68
C ARG A 187 4.04 8.65 -4.23
N GLN A 188 3.76 7.46 -4.76
CA GLN A 188 2.43 7.11 -5.24
C GLN A 188 1.39 7.22 -4.13
N LYS A 189 1.66 6.60 -2.98
CA LYS A 189 0.78 6.67 -1.81
C LYS A 189 0.48 8.10 -1.39
N LYS A 190 1.49 8.97 -1.43
CA LYS A 190 1.31 10.39 -1.10
C LYS A 190 0.38 11.10 -2.10
N MET A 191 0.54 10.86 -3.40
CA MET A 191 -0.38 11.42 -4.41
C MET A 191 -1.82 10.92 -4.20
N ASP A 192 -1.99 9.65 -3.86
CA ASP A 192 -3.31 9.07 -3.58
C ASP A 192 -3.92 9.68 -2.31
N GLU A 193 -3.12 9.87 -1.24
CA GLU A 193 -3.53 10.58 -0.01
C GLU A 193 -3.98 12.02 -0.30
N ASP A 194 -3.19 12.78 -1.06
CA ASP A 194 -3.51 14.16 -1.47
C ASP A 194 -4.81 14.19 -2.29
N THR A 195 -5.01 13.22 -3.18
CA THR A 195 -6.23 13.08 -4.00
C THR A 195 -7.45 12.78 -3.12
N LEU A 196 -7.31 11.87 -2.15
CA LEU A 196 -8.38 11.54 -1.21
C LEU A 196 -8.76 12.76 -0.35
N ASP A 197 -7.80 13.56 0.08
CA ASP A 197 -8.08 14.77 0.86
C ASP A 197 -8.82 15.82 0.02
N HIS A 198 -8.46 15.98 -1.26
CA HIS A 198 -9.21 16.84 -2.19
C HIS A 198 -10.65 16.35 -2.39
N LEU A 199 -10.85 15.04 -2.56
CA LEU A 199 -12.19 14.46 -2.69
C LEU A 199 -13.02 14.63 -1.42
N ARG A 200 -12.41 14.44 -0.24
CA ARG A 200 -13.07 14.68 1.06
C ARG A 200 -13.50 16.12 1.24
N GLU A 201 -12.67 17.08 0.84
CA GLU A 201 -13.05 18.51 0.85
C GLU A 201 -14.25 18.74 -0.07
N ARG A 202 -14.21 18.23 -1.31
CA ARG A 202 -15.35 18.34 -2.24
C ARG A 202 -16.64 17.75 -1.67
N ILE A 203 -16.57 16.59 -1.02
CA ILE A 203 -17.73 15.97 -0.37
C ILE A 203 -18.26 16.90 0.73
N ARG A 204 -17.40 17.41 1.61
CA ARG A 204 -17.79 18.36 2.66
C ARG A 204 -18.45 19.61 2.09
N GLU A 205 -17.90 20.17 1.00
CA GLU A 205 -18.52 21.31 0.33
C GLU A 205 -19.88 20.97 -0.28
N HIS A 206 -20.05 19.77 -0.84
CA HIS A 206 -21.34 19.33 -1.39
C HIS A 206 -22.38 19.12 -0.29
N GLU A 207 -22.01 18.49 0.82
CA GLU A 207 -22.87 18.33 2.00
C GLU A 207 -23.28 19.67 2.59
N GLU A 208 -22.36 20.65 2.64
CA GLU A 208 -22.67 21.99 3.12
C GLU A 208 -23.65 22.71 2.20
N ARG A 209 -23.45 22.64 0.87
CA ARG A 209 -24.40 23.19 -0.10
C ARG A 209 -25.77 22.51 0.00
N GLU A 210 -25.81 21.20 0.19
CA GLU A 210 -27.05 20.45 0.37
C GLU A 210 -27.80 20.91 1.63
N ARG A 211 -27.10 21.07 2.77
CA ARG A 211 -27.69 21.62 3.99
C ARG A 211 -28.25 23.02 3.78
N GLN A 212 -27.50 23.90 3.13
CA GLN A 212 -27.95 25.27 2.82
C GLN A 212 -29.18 25.27 1.91
N LEU A 213 -29.21 24.39 0.91
CA LEU A 213 -30.38 24.23 0.04
C LEU A 213 -31.60 23.75 0.82
N LEU A 214 -31.44 22.72 1.67
CA LEU A 214 -32.51 22.21 2.52
C LEU A 214 -33.06 23.29 3.47
N GLU A 215 -32.18 24.10 4.07
CA GLU A 215 -32.59 25.23 4.91
C GLU A 215 -33.34 26.28 4.08
N SER A 216 -32.84 26.66 2.90
CA SER A 216 -33.51 27.62 2.02
C SER A 216 -34.89 27.15 1.55
N VAL A 217 -35.04 25.85 1.27
CA VAL A 217 -36.32 25.23 0.90
C VAL A 217 -37.26 25.22 2.10
N ALA A 218 -36.77 24.89 3.30
CA ALA A 218 -37.57 24.92 4.52
C ALA A 218 -38.09 26.33 4.82
N VAL A 219 -37.25 27.37 4.71
CA VAL A 219 -37.67 28.78 4.90
C VAL A 219 -38.74 29.17 3.88
N ARG A 220 -38.51 28.90 2.59
CA ARG A 220 -39.51 29.21 1.53
C ARG A 220 -40.81 28.42 1.70
N SER A 221 -40.75 27.19 2.20
CA SER A 221 -41.94 26.39 2.50
C SER A 221 -42.75 26.94 3.67
N LEU A 222 -42.12 27.68 4.60
CA LEU A 222 -42.81 28.37 5.70
C LEU A 222 -43.39 29.72 5.25
N GLU A 223 -42.75 30.39 4.29
CA GLU A 223 -43.20 31.67 3.72
C GLU A 223 -44.32 31.52 2.68
N ALA A 224 -44.36 30.39 1.96
CA ALA A 224 -45.40 30.06 0.98
C ALA A 224 -46.72 29.67 1.66
N GLY A 225 -47.38 30.62 2.31
CA GLY A 225 -48.77 30.49 2.77
C GLY A 225 -49.81 30.43 1.63
N SER A 226 -49.37 30.48 0.38
CA SER A 226 -50.20 30.33 -0.81
C SER A 226 -49.51 29.37 -1.78
N PRO A 227 -50.18 28.33 -2.29
CA PRO A 227 -49.58 27.44 -3.28
C PRO A 227 -49.17 28.27 -4.50
N LEU A 228 -47.91 28.08 -4.95
CA LEU A 228 -47.38 28.67 -6.18
C LEU A 228 -48.38 28.43 -7.32
N HIS A 229 -48.64 29.46 -8.11
CA HIS A 229 -49.49 29.33 -9.29
C HIS A 229 -48.82 28.36 -10.28
N GLU A 230 -49.59 27.48 -10.91
CA GLU A 230 -49.09 26.37 -11.75
C GLU A 230 -48.05 26.85 -12.80
N ASN A 231 -48.32 27.98 -13.45
CA ASN A 231 -47.40 28.63 -14.39
C ASN A 231 -46.02 29.01 -13.80
N GLU A 232 -45.95 29.42 -12.52
CA GLU A 232 -44.68 29.77 -11.86
C GLU A 232 -43.87 28.52 -11.54
N PHE A 233 -44.55 27.44 -11.14
CA PHE A 233 -43.92 26.14 -10.90
C PHE A 233 -43.39 25.52 -12.20
N GLU A 234 -44.17 25.56 -13.27
CA GLU A 234 -43.74 25.14 -14.60
C GLU A 234 -42.53 25.95 -15.10
N GLU A 235 -42.52 27.26 -14.86
CA GLU A 235 -41.39 28.11 -15.24
C GLU A 235 -40.11 27.74 -14.47
N ILE A 236 -40.21 27.45 -13.16
CA ILE A 236 -39.09 26.99 -12.34
C ILE A 236 -38.56 25.64 -12.85
N ILE A 237 -39.45 24.69 -13.14
CA ILE A 237 -39.05 23.39 -13.71
C ILE A 237 -38.33 23.60 -15.04
N ARG A 238 -38.89 24.42 -15.93
CA ARG A 238 -38.30 24.70 -17.24
C ARG A 238 -36.93 25.37 -17.11
N GLN A 239 -36.75 26.28 -16.14
CA GLN A 239 -35.45 26.90 -15.88
C GLN A 239 -34.43 25.90 -15.31
N SER A 240 -34.86 25.02 -14.40
CA SER A 240 -34.01 23.97 -13.84
C SER A 240 -33.56 22.98 -14.92
N GLN A 241 -34.48 22.53 -15.76
CA GLN A 241 -34.19 21.64 -16.90
C GLN A 241 -33.17 22.28 -17.85
N ARG A 242 -33.37 23.53 -18.26
CA ARG A 242 -32.41 24.28 -19.09
C ARG A 242 -31.03 24.39 -18.45
N HIS A 243 -30.98 24.62 -17.13
CA HIS A 243 -29.70 24.73 -16.43
C HIS A 243 -28.94 23.41 -16.43
N ILE A 244 -29.65 22.30 -16.20
CA ILE A 244 -29.09 20.94 -16.23
C ILE A 244 -28.62 20.58 -17.64
N GLU A 245 -29.45 20.83 -18.65
CA GLU A 245 -29.12 20.61 -20.06
C GLU A 245 -27.88 21.40 -20.46
N ALA A 246 -27.84 22.71 -20.20
CA ALA A 246 -26.70 23.55 -20.52
C ALA A 246 -25.41 23.12 -19.80
N PHE A 247 -25.52 22.65 -18.55
CA PHE A 247 -24.38 22.12 -17.80
C PHE A 247 -23.81 20.86 -18.47
N TYR A 248 -24.67 19.91 -18.82
CA TYR A 248 -24.24 18.67 -19.46
C TYR A 248 -23.77 18.89 -20.89
N GLU A 249 -24.42 19.75 -21.68
CA GLU A 249 -23.95 20.15 -23.00
C GLU A 249 -22.53 20.73 -22.93
N LYS A 250 -22.28 21.66 -21.99
CA LYS A 250 -20.94 22.23 -21.79
C LYS A 250 -19.91 21.17 -21.43
N LYS A 251 -20.26 20.23 -20.55
CA LYS A 251 -19.38 19.14 -20.13
C LYS A 251 -19.07 18.19 -21.29
N MET A 252 -20.08 17.80 -22.06
CA MET A 252 -19.93 16.93 -23.22
C MET A 252 -19.09 17.61 -24.31
N CYS A 253 -19.32 18.90 -24.59
CA CYS A 253 -18.51 19.68 -25.51
C CYS A 253 -17.04 19.77 -25.07
N GLY A 254 -16.78 19.94 -23.76
CA GLY A 254 -15.43 19.91 -23.20
C GLY A 254 -14.73 18.57 -23.42
N MET A 255 -15.40 17.47 -23.09
CA MET A 255 -14.87 16.12 -23.30
C MET A 255 -14.61 15.81 -24.78
N GLN A 256 -15.53 16.22 -25.66
CA GLN A 256 -15.37 16.06 -27.10
C GLN A 256 -14.15 16.84 -27.61
N ALA A 257 -13.96 18.09 -27.18
CA ALA A 257 -12.84 18.91 -27.59
C ALA A 257 -11.48 18.33 -27.15
N GLU A 258 -11.40 17.79 -25.93
CA GLU A 258 -10.20 17.07 -25.47
C GLU A 258 -9.92 15.85 -26.35
N MET A 259 -10.96 15.06 -26.64
CA MET A 259 -10.83 13.88 -27.49
C MET A 259 -10.38 14.23 -28.91
N ASP A 260 -10.94 15.28 -29.50
CA ASP A 260 -10.58 15.77 -30.83
C ASP A 260 -9.12 16.27 -30.86
N GLN A 261 -8.62 16.88 -29.78
CA GLN A 261 -7.21 17.25 -29.65
C GLN A 261 -6.30 16.02 -29.66
N PHE A 262 -6.65 14.97 -28.92
CA PHE A 262 -5.89 13.71 -28.93
C PHE A 262 -5.84 13.07 -30.31
N TYR A 263 -6.98 12.99 -31.00
CA TYR A 263 -7.02 12.40 -32.34
C TYR A 263 -6.27 13.25 -33.37
N THR A 264 -6.35 14.57 -33.28
CA THR A 264 -5.59 15.48 -34.15
C THR A 264 -4.08 15.29 -33.95
N HIS A 265 -3.64 15.23 -32.69
CA HIS A 265 -2.23 14.99 -32.35
C HIS A 265 -1.74 13.62 -32.84
N ALA A 266 -2.52 12.57 -32.61
CA ALA A 266 -2.17 11.22 -33.06
C ALA A 266 -2.08 11.14 -34.60
N SER A 267 -3.03 11.74 -35.31
CA SER A 267 -3.03 11.82 -36.78
C SER A 267 -1.78 12.54 -37.31
N ALA A 268 -1.40 13.66 -36.70
CA ALA A 268 -0.18 14.39 -37.08
C ALA A 268 1.08 13.55 -36.86
N CYS A 269 1.18 12.83 -35.75
CA CYS A 269 2.32 11.95 -35.46
C CYS A 269 2.40 10.78 -36.46
N ILE A 270 1.26 10.20 -36.84
CA ILE A 270 1.21 9.15 -37.88
C ILE A 270 1.68 9.72 -39.23
N GLN A 271 1.16 10.88 -39.64
CA GLN A 271 1.56 11.54 -40.87
C GLN A 271 3.07 11.83 -40.92
N GLU A 272 3.64 12.34 -39.82
CA GLU A 272 5.09 12.58 -39.72
C GLU A 272 5.89 11.28 -39.93
N LYS A 273 5.48 10.18 -39.29
CA LYS A 273 6.11 8.87 -39.48
C LYS A 273 5.99 8.39 -40.92
N ASP A 274 4.83 8.54 -41.55
CA ASP A 274 4.62 8.17 -42.95
C ASP A 274 5.52 8.99 -43.89
N THR A 275 5.67 10.30 -43.65
CA THR A 275 6.59 11.14 -44.43
C THR A 275 8.05 10.69 -44.30
N ILE A 276 8.50 10.33 -43.09
CA ILE A 276 9.85 9.81 -42.88
C ILE A 276 10.04 8.48 -43.61
N ILE A 277 9.04 7.59 -43.55
CA ILE A 277 9.08 6.31 -44.27
C ILE A 277 9.19 6.55 -45.79
N GLU A 278 8.46 7.51 -46.34
CA GLU A 278 8.58 7.85 -47.77
C GLU A 278 9.95 8.41 -48.14
N LEU A 279 10.53 9.28 -47.30
CA LEU A 279 11.88 9.81 -47.52
C LEU A 279 12.93 8.69 -47.51
N LEU A 280 12.87 7.79 -46.53
CA LEU A 280 13.77 6.63 -46.44
C LEU A 280 13.62 5.67 -47.63
N LYS A 281 12.42 5.53 -48.19
CA LYS A 281 12.19 4.75 -49.42
C LYS A 281 12.82 5.41 -50.64
N LYS A 282 12.77 6.75 -50.74
CA LYS A 282 13.40 7.50 -51.84
C LYS A 282 14.93 7.49 -51.78
N GLU A 283 15.53 7.48 -50.59
CA GLU A 283 16.99 7.39 -50.42
C GLU A 283 17.57 6.00 -50.73
N ARG A 284 16.73 4.95 -50.72
CA ARG A 284 17.14 3.58 -51.07
C ARG A 284 17.04 3.23 -52.57
N MET A 285 16.46 4.11 -53.38
CA MET A 285 16.29 3.97 -54.84
C MET A 285 17.35 4.80 -55.57
#